data_AF-A0A1J4LTF8-F1
#
_entry.id   AF-A0A1J4LTF8-F1
#
_cell.length_a   1.000
_cell.length_b   1.000
_cell.length_c   1.000
_cell.angle_alpha   90.00
_cell.angle_beta   90.00
_cell.angle_gamma   90.00
#
_symmetry.space_group_name_H-M   'P 1'
#
loop_
_entity.id
_entity.type
_entity.pdbx_description
1 polymer ?
#
loop_
_entity_poly.entity_id
_entity_poly.type
_entity_poly.pdbx_seq_one_letter_code
_entity_poly.pdbx_strand_id
1 'polypeptide(L)'
;MPLQTYRLAVTEMDGEERGLDATVYDEDEAIVASTRVAAAEYDFEPSSQDISEAETAFTADVTTIDLQFVHDGATLVFRVLGDRDEVATVRLADETEEAA
;
A
#
# COMPACT_ATOMS: atom_id res chain seq x y z
N MET A 1 -2.78 -9.48 -22.51
CA MET A 1 -4.06 -9.94 -21.92
C MET A 1 -5.07 -8.82 -22.19
N PRO A 2 -6.31 -8.81 -21.68
CA PRO A 2 -7.05 -7.56 -21.63
C PRO A 2 -6.52 -6.67 -20.50
N LEU A 3 -6.49 -5.36 -20.73
CA LEU A 3 -6.20 -4.34 -19.72
C LEU A 3 -7.21 -4.48 -18.57
N GLN A 4 -6.73 -4.79 -17.36
CA GLN A 4 -7.56 -4.92 -16.16
C GLN A 4 -7.35 -3.70 -15.26
N THR A 5 -8.40 -3.31 -14.53
CA THR A 5 -8.34 -2.20 -13.58
C THR A 5 -8.16 -2.74 -12.18
N TYR A 6 -7.14 -2.25 -11.48
CA TYR A 6 -6.83 -2.60 -10.12
C TYR A 6 -7.02 -1.39 -9.22
N ARG A 7 -7.33 -1.65 -7.95
CA ARG A 7 -7.40 -0.65 -6.89
C ARG A 7 -6.57 -1.11 -5.71
N LEU A 8 -5.52 -0.37 -5.40
CA LEU A 8 -4.77 -0.51 -4.16
C LEU A 8 -5.48 0.34 -3.09
N ALA A 9 -5.89 -0.29 -2.00
CA ALA A 9 -6.35 0.38 -0.79
C ALA A 9 -5.36 0.09 0.32
N VAL A 10 -4.88 1.13 0.99
CA VAL A 10 -4.09 1.00 2.22
C VAL A 10 -4.97 1.45 3.38
N THR A 11 -5.04 0.63 4.41
CA THR A 11 -5.87 0.82 5.60
C THR A 11 -5.04 0.66 6.86
N GLU A 12 -5.31 1.49 7.86
CA GLU A 12 -4.70 1.34 9.17
C GLU A 12 -5.37 0.17 9.89
N MET A 13 -4.57 -0.66 10.54
CA MET A 13 -5.07 -1.63 11.50
C MET A 13 -5.24 -0.94 12.85
N ASP A 14 -6.48 -0.58 13.16
CA ASP A 14 -6.89 -0.14 14.49
C ASP A 14 -6.92 -1.33 15.46
N GLY A 15 -6.16 -1.27 16.57
CA GLY A 15 -6.17 -2.29 17.60
C GLY A 15 -4.92 -2.32 18.50
N GLU A 16 -4.76 -3.42 19.25
CA GLU A 16 -3.56 -3.69 20.06
C GLU A 16 -2.31 -3.94 19.20
N GLU A 17 -2.52 -4.39 17.96
CA GLU A 17 -1.49 -4.55 16.92
C GLU A 17 -1.64 -3.41 15.90
N ARG A 18 -1.14 -2.21 16.23
CA ARG A 18 -1.11 -1.11 15.27
C ARG A 18 -0.28 -1.51 14.04
N GLY A 19 -0.76 -1.13 12.87
CA GLY A 19 -0.11 -1.51 11.61
C GLY A 19 -0.82 -0.97 10.38
N LEU A 20 -0.35 -1.39 9.21
CA LEU A 20 -0.90 -1.07 7.90
C LEU A 20 -1.26 -2.36 7.17
N ASP A 21 -2.49 -2.41 6.66
CA ASP A 21 -2.93 -3.43 5.72
C ASP A 21 -3.09 -2.78 4.34
N ALA A 22 -2.33 -3.25 3.37
CA ALA A 22 -2.46 -2.81 1.99
C ALA A 22 -3.01 -3.98 1.16
N THR A 23 -4.13 -3.74 0.49
CA THR A 23 -4.86 -4.74 -0.27
C THR A 23 -5.13 -4.23 -1.68
N VAL A 24 -4.80 -5.05 -2.68
CA VAL A 24 -5.11 -4.80 -4.09
C VAL A 24 -6.36 -5.58 -4.48
N TYR A 25 -7.33 -4.85 -4.98
CA TYR A 25 -8.57 -5.35 -5.57
C TYR A 25 -8.49 -5.29 -7.09
N ASP A 26 -9.09 -6.27 -7.76
CA ASP A 26 -9.30 -6.27 -9.21
C ASP A 26 -10.65 -5.60 -9.57
N GLU A 27 -11.05 -5.60 -10.85
CA GLU A 27 -12.28 -4.94 -11.34
C GLU A 27 -13.55 -5.55 -10.75
N ASP A 28 -13.50 -6.84 -10.39
CA ASP A 28 -14.55 -7.56 -9.68
C ASP A 28 -14.53 -7.35 -8.15
N GLU A 29 -13.74 -6.40 -7.65
CA GLU A 29 -13.51 -6.17 -6.21
C GLU A 29 -12.93 -7.41 -5.48
N ALA A 30 -12.32 -8.33 -6.24
CA ALA A 30 -11.66 -9.51 -5.72
C ALA A 30 -10.24 -9.18 -5.23
N ILE A 31 -9.86 -9.68 -4.06
CA ILE A 31 -8.52 -9.50 -3.52
C ILE A 31 -7.53 -10.33 -4.34
N VAL A 32 -6.61 -9.67 -5.04
CA VAL A 32 -5.57 -10.32 -5.85
C VAL A 32 -4.23 -10.37 -5.13
N ALA A 33 -3.94 -9.39 -4.27
CA ALA A 33 -2.76 -9.34 -3.43
C ALA A 33 -3.06 -8.56 -2.15
N SER A 34 -2.46 -8.96 -1.04
CA SER A 34 -2.48 -8.18 0.19
C SER A 34 -1.16 -8.32 0.93
N THR A 35 -0.80 -7.29 1.68
CA THR A 35 0.37 -7.27 2.55
C THR A 35 0.03 -6.55 3.82
N ARG A 36 0.57 -7.06 4.94
CA ARG A 36 0.36 -6.49 6.25
C ARG A 36 1.70 -6.09 6.86
N VAL A 37 1.75 -4.92 7.45
CA VAL A 37 2.93 -4.36 8.11
C VAL A 37 2.55 -4.04 9.55
N ALA A 38 3.22 -4.69 10.51
CA ALA A 38 3.02 -4.36 11.91
C ALA A 38 3.88 -3.15 12.27
N ALA A 39 3.27 -2.09 12.83
CA ALA A 39 3.98 -0.89 13.27
C ALA A 39 5.01 -1.22 14.36
N ALA A 40 4.68 -2.18 15.23
CA ALA A 40 5.53 -2.62 16.33
C ALA A 40 6.88 -3.22 15.88
N GLU A 41 6.99 -3.73 14.65
CA GLU A 41 8.26 -4.25 14.13
C GLU A 41 9.18 -3.16 13.56
N TYR A 42 8.64 -1.98 13.26
CA TYR A 42 9.34 -0.92 12.52
C TYR A 42 9.38 0.44 13.23
N ASP A 43 8.85 0.54 14.45
CA ASP A 43 8.78 1.79 15.26
C ASP A 43 8.21 2.96 14.44
N PHE A 44 7.17 2.68 13.66
CA PHE A 44 6.60 3.61 12.69
C PHE A 44 5.14 3.89 13.04
N GLU A 45 4.77 5.16 13.16
CA GLU A 45 3.40 5.61 13.46
C GLU A 45 2.86 6.42 12.28
N PRO A 46 2.19 5.78 11.29
CA PRO A 46 1.57 6.53 10.21
C PRO A 46 0.46 7.41 10.76
N SER A 47 0.38 8.65 10.27
CA SER A 47 -0.81 9.48 10.46
C SER A 47 -2.00 8.82 9.75
N SER A 48 -3.10 8.57 10.46
CA SER A 48 -4.32 8.00 9.87
C SER A 48 -4.91 8.84 8.73
N GLN A 49 -4.51 10.12 8.63
CA GLN A 49 -4.84 11.03 7.53
C GLN A 49 -4.14 10.61 6.22
N ASP A 50 -2.83 10.36 6.26
CA ASP A 50 -2.07 9.86 5.10
C ASP A 50 -2.58 8.50 4.62
N ILE A 51 -2.99 7.63 5.54
CA ILE A 51 -3.55 6.31 5.19
C ILE A 51 -4.92 6.42 4.50
N SER A 52 -5.77 7.34 4.97
CA SER A 52 -7.07 7.57 4.33
C SER A 52 -6.95 8.13 2.90
N GLU A 53 -5.83 8.77 2.58
CA GLU A 53 -5.53 9.30 1.24
C GLU A 53 -4.72 8.31 0.37
N ALA A 54 -4.31 7.17 0.93
CA ALA A 54 -3.45 6.17 0.29
C ALA A 54 -4.20 5.13 -0.58
N GLU A 55 -5.33 5.51 -1.18
CA GLU A 55 -6.03 4.68 -2.18
C GLU A 55 -5.63 5.12 -3.59
N THR A 56 -5.25 4.17 -4.45
CA THR A 56 -4.96 4.46 -5.86
C THR A 56 -5.51 3.39 -6.79
N ALA A 57 -6.16 3.84 -7.87
CA ALA A 57 -6.60 2.97 -8.96
C ALA A 57 -5.61 3.06 -10.13
N PHE A 58 -5.29 1.92 -10.73
CA PHE A 58 -4.37 1.82 -11.87
C PHE A 58 -4.83 0.72 -12.82
N THR A 59 -4.50 0.88 -14.10
CA THR A 59 -4.82 -0.11 -15.14
C THR A 59 -3.54 -0.81 -15.59
N ALA A 60 -3.53 -2.14 -15.59
CA ALA A 60 -2.38 -2.93 -15.98
C ALA A 60 -2.80 -4.16 -16.80
N ASP A 61 -1.96 -4.53 -17.78
CA ASP A 61 -2.12 -5.76 -18.56
C ASP A 61 -1.19 -6.84 -18.00
N VAL A 62 -1.56 -7.44 -16.87
CA VAL A 62 -0.67 -8.34 -16.13
C VAL A 62 -1.37 -9.62 -15.69
N THR A 63 -0.59 -10.69 -15.60
CA THR A 63 -1.04 -12.04 -15.23
C THR A 63 -1.10 -12.24 -13.72
N THR A 64 -0.24 -11.54 -12.99
CA THR A 64 -0.04 -11.73 -11.56
C THR A 64 0.30 -10.38 -10.97
N ILE A 65 -0.37 -10.06 -9.86
CA ILE A 65 -0.07 -8.91 -9.03
C ILE A 65 0.68 -9.38 -7.80
N ASP A 66 1.74 -8.67 -7.46
CA ASP A 66 2.54 -8.84 -6.27
C ASP A 66 2.64 -7.50 -5.56
N LEU A 67 2.36 -7.48 -4.26
CA LEU A 67 2.39 -6.25 -3.47
C LEU A 67 3.58 -6.30 -2.52
N GLN A 68 4.50 -5.34 -2.70
CA GLN A 68 5.68 -5.22 -1.86
C GLN A 68 5.67 -3.89 -1.14
N PHE A 69 6.15 -3.90 0.10
CA PHE A 69 6.38 -2.68 0.86
C PHE A 69 7.88 -2.54 1.17
N VAL A 70 8.32 -1.30 1.29
CA VAL A 70 9.65 -0.94 1.78
C VAL A 70 9.48 0.12 2.83
N HIS A 71 10.13 -0.06 3.95
CA HIS A 71 10.27 0.95 4.96
C HIS A 71 11.73 1.42 4.99
N ASP A 72 11.96 2.72 4.76
CA ASP A 72 13.29 3.33 4.81
C ASP A 72 13.56 4.03 6.17
N GLY A 73 12.68 3.86 7.16
CA GLY A 73 12.79 4.48 8.48
C GLY A 73 12.02 5.80 8.62
N ALA A 74 11.86 6.55 7.54
CA ALA A 74 11.11 7.83 7.51
C ALA A 74 10.01 7.87 6.43
N THR A 75 9.89 6.81 5.63
CA THR A 75 8.91 6.74 4.53
C THR A 75 8.57 5.28 4.29
N LEU A 76 7.28 5.02 4.13
CA LEU A 76 6.76 3.75 3.66
C LEU A 76 6.43 3.84 2.17
N VAL A 77 6.95 2.88 1.41
CA VAL A 77 6.74 2.80 -0.03
C VAL A 77 6.06 1.47 -0.34
N PHE A 78 4.80 1.53 -0.71
CA PHE A 78 4.03 0.40 -1.23
C PHE A 78 4.15 0.38 -2.74
N ARG A 79 4.70 -0.69 -3.29
CA ARG A 79 4.90 -0.88 -4.73
C ARG A 79 4.16 -2.12 -5.18
N VAL A 80 3.34 -1.93 -6.20
CA VAL A 80 2.61 -2.98 -6.87
C VAL A 80 3.41 -3.39 -8.09
N LEU A 81 3.78 -4.67 -8.12
CA LEU A 81 4.42 -5.28 -9.26
C LEU A 81 3.40 -6.14 -10.02
N GLY A 82 3.23 -5.84 -11.30
CA GLY A 82 2.46 -6.67 -12.22
C GLY A 82 3.40 -7.42 -13.15
N ASP A 83 3.36 -8.74 -13.15
CA ASP A 83 4.26 -9.60 -13.94
C ASP A 83 5.76 -9.27 -13.74
N ARG A 84 6.15 -8.92 -12.50
CA ARG A 84 7.50 -8.47 -12.10
C ARG A 84 7.91 -7.08 -12.58
N ASP A 85 7.01 -6.34 -13.23
CA ASP A 85 7.22 -4.94 -13.61
C ASP A 85 6.45 -4.00 -12.67
N GLU A 86 6.94 -2.80 -12.42
CA GLU A 86 6.28 -1.85 -11.51
C GLU A 86 5.09 -1.20 -12.20
N VAL A 87 3.87 -1.46 -11.70
CA VAL A 87 2.63 -0.94 -12.29
C VAL A 87 2.04 0.22 -11.50
N ALA A 88 2.28 0.26 -10.18
CA ALA A 88 1.86 1.35 -9.31
C ALA A 88 2.75 1.45 -8.08
N THR A 89 2.88 2.67 -7.52
CA THR A 89 3.62 2.92 -6.28
C THR A 89 2.91 4.00 -5.47
N VAL A 90 2.71 3.74 -4.18
CA VAL A 90 2.20 4.67 -3.17
C VAL A 90 3.32 4.94 -2.16
N ARG A 91 3.53 6.21 -1.83
CA ARG A 91 4.53 6.64 -0.86
C ARG A 91 3.81 7.37 0.26
N LEU A 92 4.07 6.94 1.49
CA LEU A 92 3.56 7.52 2.71
C LEU A 92 4.76 8.11 3.46
N ALA A 93 4.78 9.42 3.60
CA ALA A 93 5.79 10.08 4.42
C ALA A 93 5.47 9.85 5.90
N ASP A 94 6.50 9.62 6.72
CA ASP A 94 6.37 9.78 8.16
C ASP A 94 6.26 11.29 8.45
N GLU A 95 5.21 11.72 9.15
CA GLU A 95 5.01 13.13 9.53
C GLU A 95 5.99 13.61 10.62
N THR A 96 7.23 13.09 10.66
CA THR A 96 8.34 13.76 11.33
C THR A 96 8.88 14.89 10.44
N GLU A 97 8.02 15.82 10.01
CA GLU A 97 8.48 17.11 9.50
C GLU A 97 7.67 18.24 10.16
N GLU A 98 8.21 18.64 11.32
CA GLU A 98 7.99 19.85 12.09
C GLU A 98 7.49 21.05 11.25
N ALA A 99 6.21 21.42 11.40
CA ALA A 99 5.73 22.75 11.01
C ALA A 99 5.81 23.70 12.22
N ALA A 100 6.93 24.44 12.24
CA ALA A 100 7.37 25.56 13.09
C ALA A 100 6.30 26.46 13.75
#